data_AF-A0A941LEY4-F1
#
_entry.id   AF-A0A941LEY4-F1
#
_cell.length_a   1.000
_cell.length_b   1.000
_cell.length_c   1.000
_cell.angle_alpha   90.00
_cell.angle_beta   90.00
_cell.angle_gamma   90.00
#
_symmetry.space_group_name_H-M   'P 1'
#
loop_
_entity.id
_entity.type
_entity.pdbx_description
1 polymer ?
#
loop_
_entity_poly.entity_id
_entity_poly.type
_entity_poly.pdbx_seq_one_letter_code
_entity_poly.pdbx_strand_id
1 'polypeptide(L)'
;MVPQGSRRTSLVVDPLALLKREHQMILERLAMIEAAMSSCSSGGGTVKRTNRETLRDLLEFFIGPVDVHFKREEMLVGDLRRILGREQEAKAQFQSFLEEHRALKADATAVMQQLARKRADCRRTEGAQACGGLRTLTEELHALIRRYREQIACEERLLFVLAEMRLTAEQRRRISRRMLEV
;
A
#
# COMPACT_ATOMS: atom_id res chain seq x y z
N MET A 1 -6.59 33.21 -39.69
CA MET A 1 -5.98 33.02 -38.35
C MET A 1 -6.59 31.77 -37.75
N VAL A 2 -5.78 30.77 -37.42
CA VAL A 2 -6.21 29.43 -36.97
C VAL A 2 -6.64 29.50 -35.48
N PRO A 3 -7.77 28.88 -35.07
CA PRO A 3 -8.07 28.76 -33.65
C PRO A 3 -7.15 27.69 -33.05
N GLN A 4 -6.23 28.11 -32.17
CA GLN A 4 -5.50 27.21 -31.29
C GLN A 4 -6.48 26.61 -30.28
N GLY A 5 -7.15 25.53 -30.69
CA GLY A 5 -7.80 24.63 -29.76
C GLY A 5 -6.72 23.98 -28.90
N SER A 6 -6.55 24.47 -27.68
CA SER A 6 -5.72 23.86 -26.65
C SER A 6 -6.24 22.43 -26.41
N ARG A 7 -5.69 21.46 -27.13
CA ARG A 7 -5.87 20.04 -26.83
C ARG A 7 -5.16 19.79 -25.51
N ARG A 8 -5.87 19.97 -24.41
CA ARG A 8 -5.59 19.21 -23.18
C ARG A 8 -5.67 17.75 -23.59
N THR A 9 -4.53 17.15 -23.87
CA THR A 9 -4.39 15.70 -23.93
C THR A 9 -4.70 15.19 -22.53
N SER A 10 -5.99 15.00 -22.22
CA SER A 10 -6.34 14.25 -21.02
C SER A 10 -5.78 12.86 -21.25
N LEU A 11 -4.69 12.54 -20.55
CA LEU A 11 -4.17 11.18 -20.49
C LEU A 11 -5.31 10.33 -19.97
N VAL A 12 -5.98 9.62 -20.88
CA VAL A 12 -7.01 8.65 -20.51
C VAL A 12 -6.24 7.43 -20.04
N VAL A 13 -5.82 7.46 -18.78
CA VAL A 13 -5.18 6.32 -18.13
C VAL A 13 -6.29 5.32 -17.80
N ASP A 14 -6.17 4.07 -18.21
CA ASP A 14 -7.09 3.04 -17.75
C ASP A 14 -6.93 2.88 -16.23
N PRO A 15 -8.01 2.96 -15.42
CA PRO A 15 -7.90 2.94 -13.97
C PRO A 15 -7.26 1.65 -13.44
N LEU A 16 -7.47 0.52 -14.12
CA LEU A 16 -6.87 -0.75 -13.72
C LEU A 16 -5.38 -0.80 -14.04
N ALA A 17 -4.96 -0.25 -15.18
CA ALA A 17 -3.54 -0.09 -15.49
C ALA A 17 -2.84 0.83 -14.47
N LEU A 18 -3.51 1.88 -13.99
CA LEU A 18 -3.00 2.74 -12.92
C LEU A 18 -2.80 1.95 -11.63
N LEU A 19 -3.83 1.24 -11.16
CA LEU A 19 -3.77 0.46 -9.91
C LEU A 19 -2.75 -0.69 -9.99
N LYS A 20 -2.68 -1.43 -11.11
CA LYS A 20 -1.64 -2.47 -11.34
C LYS A 20 -0.22 -1.89 -11.29
N ARG A 21 -0.02 -0.67 -11.80
CA ARG A 21 1.27 0.02 -11.67
C ARG A 21 1.58 0.39 -10.22
N GLU A 22 0.57 0.79 -9.45
CA GLU A 22 0.72 1.05 -8.03
C GLU A 22 1.05 -0.22 -7.24
N HIS A 23 0.39 -1.36 -7.53
CA HIS A 23 0.76 -2.66 -6.97
C HIS A 23 2.22 -2.99 -7.22
N GLN A 24 2.71 -2.79 -8.45
CA GLN A 24 4.11 -3.02 -8.77
C GLN A 24 5.05 -2.16 -7.91
N MET A 25 4.73 -0.88 -7.73
CA MET A 25 5.50 0.00 -6.84
C MET A 25 5.45 -0.45 -5.37
N ILE A 26 4.30 -0.93 -4.90
CA ILE A 26 4.15 -1.47 -3.55
C ILE A 26 5.01 -2.72 -3.38
N LEU A 27 4.94 -3.67 -4.31
CA LEU A 27 5.72 -4.91 -4.28
C LEU A 27 7.23 -4.65 -4.31
N GLU A 28 7.69 -3.72 -5.15
CA GLU A 28 9.09 -3.27 -5.18
C GLU A 28 9.51 -2.67 -3.85
N ARG A 29 8.65 -1.87 -3.22
CA ARG A 29 8.92 -1.30 -1.89
C ARG A 29 9.00 -2.36 -0.81
N LEU A 30 8.12 -3.37 -0.83
CA LEU A 30 8.19 -4.50 0.10
C LEU A 30 9.49 -5.28 -0.07
N ALA A 31 9.95 -5.52 -1.29
CA ALA A 31 11.22 -6.19 -1.56
C ALA A 31 12.42 -5.38 -1.03
N MET A 32 12.40 -4.05 -1.17
CA MET A 32 13.42 -3.17 -0.59
C MET A 32 13.44 -3.25 0.95
N ILE A 33 12.28 -3.35 1.60
CA ILE A 33 12.17 -3.52 3.05
C ILE A 33 12.80 -4.85 3.48
N GLU A 34 12.48 -5.96 2.83
CA GLU A 34 13.06 -7.28 3.12
C GLU A 34 14.60 -7.27 2.98
N ALA A 35 15.11 -6.63 1.93
CA ALA A 35 16.55 -6.49 1.70
C ALA A 35 17.23 -5.65 2.81
N ALA A 36 16.59 -4.56 3.23
CA ALA A 36 17.10 -3.71 4.32
C ALA A 36 17.10 -4.46 5.66
N MET A 37 16.08 -5.29 5.94
CA MET A 37 16.00 -6.14 7.12
C MET A 37 17.13 -7.19 7.17
N SER A 38 17.40 -7.83 6.03
CA SER A 38 18.49 -8.81 5.90
C SER A 38 19.86 -8.17 6.18
N SER A 39 20.06 -6.95 5.67
CA SER A 39 21.30 -6.19 5.84
C SER A 39 21.50 -5.64 7.27
N CYS A 40 20.42 -5.37 8.02
CA CYS A 40 20.49 -5.00 9.44
C CYS A 40 21.06 -6.10 10.33
N SER A 41 20.88 -7.36 9.95
CA SER A 41 21.25 -8.53 10.75
C SER A 41 22.76 -8.81 10.73
N SER A 42 23.47 -8.35 9.68
CA SER A 42 24.88 -8.69 9.42
C SER A 42 25.88 -7.55 9.69
N GLY A 43 25.42 -6.31 9.95
CA GLY A 43 26.27 -5.12 10.04
C GLY A 43 26.78 -4.75 11.44
N GLY A 44 27.95 -4.10 11.51
CA GLY A 44 28.47 -3.43 12.72
C GLY A 44 27.68 -2.14 13.08
N GLY A 45 27.94 -1.56 14.26
CA GLY A 45 27.10 -0.53 14.90
C GLY A 45 26.69 0.68 14.02
N THR A 46 27.60 1.25 13.25
CA THR A 46 27.30 2.38 12.34
C THR A 46 26.42 1.96 11.16
N VAL A 47 26.68 0.78 10.58
CA VAL A 47 25.90 0.19 9.47
C VAL A 47 24.47 -0.12 9.92
N LYS A 48 24.29 -0.60 11.16
CA LYS A 48 22.96 -0.85 11.74
C LYS A 48 22.11 0.42 11.90
N ARG A 49 22.72 1.59 12.14
CA ARG A 49 21.99 2.85 12.26
C ARG A 49 21.48 3.33 10.90
N THR A 50 22.36 3.34 9.89
CA THR A 50 22.00 3.74 8.52
C THR A 50 20.88 2.86 7.96
N ASN A 51 20.94 1.54 8.17
CA ASN A 51 19.91 0.63 7.67
C ASN A 51 18.54 0.83 8.35
N ARG A 52 18.50 1.30 9.60
CA ARG A 52 17.23 1.64 10.30
C ARG A 52 16.61 2.94 9.80
N GLU A 53 17.43 3.93 9.44
CA GLU A 53 16.96 5.16 8.80
C GLU A 53 16.39 4.84 7.42
N THR A 54 17.09 4.03 6.61
CA THR A 54 16.57 3.50 5.35
C THR A 54 15.24 2.77 5.52
N LEU A 55 15.13 1.86 6.51
CA LEU A 55 13.89 1.11 6.75
C LEU A 55 12.71 2.04 7.09
N ARG A 56 12.94 3.09 7.88
CA ARG A 56 11.91 4.08 8.19
C ARG A 56 11.46 4.82 6.94
N ASP A 57 12.40 5.32 6.14
CA ASP A 57 12.10 6.08 4.93
C ASP A 57 11.35 5.20 3.91
N LEU A 58 11.65 3.90 3.86
CA LEU A 58 10.88 2.92 3.07
C LEU A 58 9.45 2.72 3.60
N LEU A 59 9.24 2.75 4.92
CA LEU A 59 7.93 2.56 5.54
C LEU A 59 7.03 3.80 5.42
N GLU A 60 7.58 5.00 5.23
CA GLU A 60 6.79 6.22 4.97
C GLU A 60 5.91 6.10 3.73
N PHE A 61 6.38 5.32 2.74
CA PHE A 61 5.59 4.96 1.57
C PHE A 61 4.24 4.30 1.94
N PHE A 62 4.19 3.50 3.01
CA PHE A 62 2.98 2.76 3.42
C PHE A 62 1.98 3.59 4.23
N ILE A 63 2.37 4.79 4.68
CA ILE A 63 1.47 5.71 5.40
C ILE A 63 0.90 6.79 4.49
N GLY A 64 1.67 7.25 3.50
CA GLY A 64 1.23 8.28 2.55
C GLY A 64 0.77 7.68 1.21
N PRO A 65 1.70 7.34 0.30
CA PRO A 65 1.38 6.82 -1.03
C PRO A 65 0.40 5.62 -1.05
N VAL A 66 0.55 4.65 -0.15
CA VAL A 66 -0.37 3.50 -0.09
C VAL A 66 -1.77 3.89 0.38
N ASP A 67 -1.91 4.91 1.23
CA ASP A 67 -3.24 5.43 1.61
C ASP A 67 -3.97 6.05 0.42
N VAL A 68 -3.24 6.72 -0.48
CA VAL A 68 -3.79 7.25 -1.73
C VAL A 68 -4.21 6.11 -2.66
N HIS A 69 -3.38 5.07 -2.78
CA HIS A 69 -3.72 3.85 -3.53
C HIS A 69 -5.01 3.21 -2.99
N PHE A 70 -5.11 2.97 -1.68
CA PHE A 70 -6.32 2.43 -1.06
C PHE A 70 -7.54 3.30 -1.34
N LYS A 71 -7.46 4.64 -1.21
CA LYS A 71 -8.58 5.54 -1.56
C LYS A 71 -9.05 5.38 -3.00
N ARG A 72 -8.14 5.15 -3.95
CA ARG A 72 -8.48 4.90 -5.36
C ARG A 72 -9.20 3.56 -5.50
N GLU A 73 -8.74 2.52 -4.82
CA GLU A 73 -9.41 1.22 -4.79
C GLU A 73 -10.79 1.27 -4.12
N GLU A 74 -10.93 1.98 -2.99
CA GLU A 74 -12.23 2.20 -2.34
C GLU A 74 -13.22 2.86 -3.31
N MET A 75 -12.74 3.78 -4.15
CA MET A 75 -13.55 4.41 -5.18
C MET A 75 -14.03 3.40 -6.23
N LEU A 76 -13.14 2.52 -6.71
CA LEU A 76 -13.48 1.41 -7.62
C LEU A 76 -14.51 0.45 -6.99
N VAL A 77 -14.27 0.02 -5.75
CA VAL A 77 -15.18 -0.82 -4.97
C VAL A 77 -16.55 -0.14 -4.84
N GLY A 78 -16.57 1.16 -4.55
CA GLY A 78 -17.80 1.95 -4.43
C GLY A 78 -18.61 2.01 -5.73
N ASP A 79 -17.96 2.11 -6.89
CA ASP A 79 -18.65 2.07 -8.18
C ASP A 79 -19.14 0.66 -8.53
N LEU A 80 -18.35 -0.38 -8.24
CA LEU A 80 -18.76 -1.77 -8.45
C LEU A 80 -19.97 -2.14 -7.59
N ARG A 81 -19.98 -1.73 -6.31
CA ARG A 81 -21.13 -1.90 -5.41
C ARG A 81 -22.40 -1.23 -5.96
N ARG A 82 -22.26 -0.06 -6.59
CA ARG A 82 -23.39 0.66 -7.20
C ARG A 82 -23.94 -0.07 -8.43
N ILE A 83 -23.08 -0.72 -9.22
CA ILE A 83 -23.46 -1.41 -10.47
C ILE A 83 -24.04 -2.80 -10.21
N LEU A 84 -23.43 -3.57 -9.31
CA LEU A 84 -23.80 -4.97 -9.05
C LEU A 84 -25.07 -5.13 -8.22
N GLY A 85 -25.63 -4.04 -7.68
CA GLY A 85 -26.89 -4.09 -6.95
C GLY A 85 -26.78 -4.80 -5.60
N ARG A 86 -27.93 -5.11 -4.98
CA ARG A 86 -28.06 -5.43 -3.56
C ARG A 86 -27.58 -6.82 -3.12
N GLU A 87 -26.81 -7.53 -3.93
CA GLU A 87 -26.35 -8.89 -3.62
C GLU A 87 -25.50 -8.88 -2.33
N GLN A 88 -26.00 -9.57 -1.29
CA GLN A 88 -25.44 -9.47 0.07
C GLN A 88 -24.05 -10.08 0.15
N GLU A 89 -23.78 -11.14 -0.62
CA GLU A 89 -22.45 -11.77 -0.68
C GLU A 89 -21.41 -10.85 -1.30
N ALA A 90 -21.72 -10.20 -2.43
CA ALA A 90 -20.84 -9.22 -3.04
C ALA A 90 -20.55 -8.05 -2.08
N LYS A 91 -21.57 -7.56 -1.36
CA LYS A 91 -21.38 -6.51 -0.36
C LYS A 91 -20.47 -6.93 0.80
N ALA A 92 -20.59 -8.16 1.29
CA ALA A 92 -19.75 -8.68 2.35
C ALA A 92 -18.29 -8.78 1.88
N GLN A 93 -18.05 -9.30 0.67
CA GLN A 93 -16.72 -9.35 0.07
C GLN A 93 -16.12 -7.96 -0.13
N PHE A 94 -16.89 -7.01 -0.68
CA PHE A 94 -16.41 -5.63 -0.82
C PHE A 94 -16.10 -4.99 0.53
N GLN A 95 -16.89 -5.29 1.57
CA GLN A 95 -16.64 -4.78 2.90
C GLN A 95 -15.34 -5.38 3.49
N SER A 96 -15.07 -6.67 3.27
CA SER A 96 -13.83 -7.29 3.75
C SER A 96 -12.58 -6.68 3.11
N PHE A 97 -12.62 -6.29 1.83
CA PHE A 97 -11.50 -5.57 1.19
C PHE A 97 -11.20 -4.25 1.92
N LEU A 98 -12.24 -3.45 2.20
CA LEU A 98 -12.09 -2.16 2.89
C LEU A 98 -11.60 -2.31 4.33
N GLU A 99 -12.03 -3.37 5.01
CA GLU A 99 -11.57 -3.69 6.37
C GLU A 99 -10.11 -4.12 6.39
N GLU A 100 -9.68 -4.92 5.41
CA GLU A 100 -8.29 -5.33 5.28
C GLU A 100 -7.37 -4.12 4.98
N HIS A 101 -7.81 -3.17 4.15
CA HIS A 101 -7.07 -1.91 3.94
C HIS A 101 -6.87 -1.13 5.24
N ARG A 102 -7.93 -1.02 6.07
CA ARG A 102 -7.84 -0.35 7.38
C ARG A 102 -6.89 -1.08 8.32
N ALA A 103 -6.94 -2.41 8.33
CA ALA A 103 -6.05 -3.22 9.16
C ALA A 103 -4.59 -3.06 8.72
N LEU A 104 -4.29 -3.17 7.42
CA LEU A 104 -2.95 -2.99 6.86
C LEU A 104 -2.39 -1.59 7.18
N LYS A 105 -3.21 -0.55 7.05
CA LYS A 105 -2.82 0.83 7.41
C LYS A 105 -2.50 0.96 8.90
N ALA A 106 -3.32 0.36 9.77
CA ALA A 106 -3.09 0.38 11.21
C ALA A 106 -1.79 -0.34 11.57
N ASP A 107 -1.54 -1.50 10.98
CA ASP A 107 -0.33 -2.30 11.22
C ASP A 107 0.93 -1.58 10.72
N ALA A 108 0.90 -0.99 9.52
CA ALA A 108 2.01 -0.19 8.99
C ALA A 108 2.32 1.01 9.90
N THR A 109 1.28 1.67 10.42
CA THR A 109 1.43 2.77 11.38
C THR A 109 2.02 2.30 12.71
N ALA A 110 1.56 1.15 13.22
CA ALA A 110 2.07 0.57 14.46
C ALA A 110 3.56 0.21 14.35
N VAL A 111 3.96 -0.47 13.27
CA VAL A 111 5.35 -0.80 12.97
C VAL A 111 6.22 0.46 12.90
N MET A 112 5.74 1.52 12.25
CA MET A 112 6.48 2.79 12.20
C MET A 112 6.62 3.43 13.59
N GLN A 113 5.58 3.43 14.40
CA GLN A 113 5.63 3.95 15.78
C GLN A 113 6.61 3.15 16.64
N GLN A 114 6.65 1.82 16.49
CA GLN A 114 7.61 0.98 17.20
C GLN A 114 9.07 1.32 16.81
N LEU A 115 9.33 1.56 15.52
CA LEU A 115 10.63 1.99 15.04
C LEU A 115 11.04 3.34 15.64
N ALA A 116 10.12 4.30 15.73
CA ALA A 116 10.35 5.61 16.30
C ALA A 116 10.63 5.55 17.82
N ARG A 117 9.84 4.78 18.59
CA ARG A 117 10.01 4.63 20.05
C ARG A 117 11.36 4.02 20.41
N LYS A 118 11.80 2.98 19.69
CA LYS A 118 13.12 2.37 19.92
C LYS A 118 14.29 3.33 19.72
N ARG A 119 14.15 4.38 18.90
CA ARG A 119 15.18 5.43 18.76
C ARG A 119 15.32 6.27 20.03
N ALA A 120 14.22 6.50 20.73
CA ALA A 120 14.23 7.24 21.99
C ALA A 120 14.89 6.42 23.12
N ASP A 121 14.62 5.11 23.16
CA ASP A 121 15.16 4.21 24.19
C ASP A 121 16.64 3.86 23.97
N CYS A 122 17.08 3.67 22.72
CA CYS A 122 18.50 3.47 22.40
C CYS A 122 19.36 4.71 22.70
N ARG A 123 18.78 5.89 22.93
CA ARG A 123 19.51 7.07 23.45
C ARG A 123 19.57 7.12 24.99
N ARG A 124 18.79 6.29 25.69
CA ARG A 124 18.62 6.34 27.16
C ARG A 124 19.21 5.15 27.91
N THR A 125 19.43 4.00 27.28
CA THR A 125 19.83 2.81 28.04
C THR A 125 20.79 1.90 27.28
N GLU A 126 22.04 1.84 27.75
CA GLU A 126 22.99 0.74 27.50
C GLU A 126 22.64 -0.42 28.44
N GLY A 127 21.64 -1.22 28.10
CA GLY A 127 21.19 -2.32 28.96
C GLY A 127 20.51 -3.45 28.19
N ALA A 128 20.78 -4.69 28.59
CA ALA A 128 20.58 -5.96 27.89
C ALA A 128 19.15 -6.35 27.41
N GLN A 129 18.15 -5.46 27.45
CA GLN A 129 16.79 -5.73 26.96
C GLN A 129 16.59 -5.51 25.44
N ALA A 130 17.58 -4.96 24.73
CA ALA A 130 17.43 -4.55 23.33
C ALA A 130 17.23 -5.71 22.32
N CYS A 131 17.67 -6.94 22.64
CA CYS A 131 17.67 -8.06 21.70
C CYS A 131 16.27 -8.67 21.45
N GLY A 132 15.42 -8.77 22.48
CA GLY A 132 14.09 -9.38 22.38
C GLY A 132 13.14 -8.59 21.48
N GLY A 133 13.15 -7.26 21.60
CA GLY A 133 12.28 -6.41 20.78
C GLY A 133 12.67 -6.34 19.31
N LEU A 134 13.93 -6.56 18.94
CA LEU A 134 14.33 -6.54 17.53
C LEU A 134 13.75 -7.73 16.77
N ARG A 135 13.71 -8.90 17.42
CA ARG A 135 13.14 -10.13 16.86
C ARG A 135 11.64 -9.98 16.58
N THR A 136 10.89 -9.39 17.51
CA THR A 136 9.45 -9.15 17.34
C THR A 136 9.15 -8.18 16.19
N LEU A 137 9.93 -7.10 16.04
CA LEU A 137 9.74 -6.14 14.94
C LEU A 137 10.03 -6.75 13.57
N THR A 138 11.06 -7.60 13.48
CA THR A 138 11.37 -8.32 12.24
C THR A 138 10.24 -9.28 11.86
N GLU A 139 9.67 -9.99 12.83
CA GLU A 139 8.53 -10.89 12.61
C GLU A 139 7.27 -10.12 12.20
N GLU A 140 6.97 -8.98 12.85
CA GLU A 140 5.87 -8.10 12.48
C GLU A 140 6.01 -7.55 11.05
N LEU A 141 7.23 -7.15 10.66
CA LEU A 141 7.50 -6.69 9.29
C LEU A 141 7.30 -7.81 8.26
N HIS A 142 7.79 -9.02 8.52
CA HIS A 142 7.55 -10.15 7.62
C HIS A 142 6.05 -10.48 7.50
N ALA A 143 5.31 -10.43 8.62
CA ALA A 143 3.87 -10.63 8.61
C ALA A 143 3.14 -9.56 7.78
N LEU A 144 3.53 -8.29 7.94
CA LEU A 144 3.00 -7.16 7.17
C LEU A 144 3.27 -7.33 5.67
N ILE A 145 4.51 -7.68 5.31
CA ILE A 145 4.91 -7.91 3.91
C ILE A 145 4.08 -9.04 3.29
N ARG A 146 3.92 -10.15 4.01
CA ARG A 146 3.11 -11.29 3.53
C ARG A 146 1.67 -10.87 3.29
N ARG A 147 1.05 -10.16 4.23
CA ARG A 147 -0.35 -9.71 4.10
C ARG A 147 -0.55 -8.75 2.93
N TYR A 148 0.35 -7.80 2.69
CA TYR A 148 0.27 -6.95 1.50
C TYR A 148 0.32 -7.74 0.20
N ARG A 149 1.22 -8.74 0.10
CA ARG A 149 1.31 -9.60 -1.09
C ARG A 149 0.05 -10.42 -1.31
N GLU A 150 -0.50 -10.98 -0.23
CA GLU A 150 -1.75 -11.75 -0.27
C GLU A 150 -2.93 -10.88 -0.70
N GLN A 151 -3.01 -9.66 -0.17
CA GLN A 151 -4.04 -8.68 -0.50
C GLN A 151 -3.99 -8.25 -1.96
N ILE A 152 -2.81 -7.83 -2.45
CA ILE A 152 -2.60 -7.46 -3.87
C ILE A 152 -3.00 -8.61 -4.80
N ALA A 153 -2.58 -9.84 -4.48
CA ALA A 153 -2.94 -11.00 -5.28
C ALA A 153 -4.46 -11.30 -5.24
N CYS A 154 -5.12 -11.01 -4.11
CA CYS A 154 -6.57 -11.14 -3.98
C CYS A 154 -7.32 -10.11 -4.83
N GLU A 155 -6.91 -8.84 -4.75
CA GLU A 155 -7.47 -7.72 -5.54
C GLU A 155 -7.32 -7.97 -7.04
N GLU A 156 -6.15 -8.39 -7.49
CA GLU A 156 -5.93 -8.65 -8.91
C GLU A 156 -6.78 -9.80 -9.44
N ARG A 157 -6.93 -10.88 -8.65
CA ARG A 157 -7.71 -12.06 -9.06
C ARG A 157 -9.22 -11.84 -9.00
N LEU A 158 -9.69 -11.02 -8.06
CA LEU A 158 -11.12 -10.86 -7.79
C LEU A 158 -11.61 -9.48 -8.22
N LEU A 159 -11.09 -8.42 -7.60
CA LEU A 159 -11.57 -7.06 -7.78
C LEU A 159 -11.32 -6.57 -9.22
N PHE A 160 -10.11 -6.76 -9.75
CA PHE A 160 -9.76 -6.25 -11.08
C PHE A 160 -10.45 -7.05 -12.18
N VAL A 161 -10.51 -8.38 -12.06
CA VAL A 161 -11.28 -9.21 -12.99
C VAL A 161 -12.75 -8.80 -13.00
N LEU A 162 -13.36 -8.59 -11.84
CA LEU A 162 -14.74 -8.14 -11.74
C LEU A 162 -14.94 -6.76 -12.37
N ALA A 163 -13.98 -5.85 -12.18
CA ALA A 163 -13.99 -4.54 -12.82
C ALA A 163 -13.90 -4.63 -14.35
N GLU A 164 -13.02 -5.47 -14.88
CA GLU A 164 -12.89 -5.71 -16.33
C GLU A 164 -14.19 -6.28 -16.92
N MET A 165 -14.84 -7.20 -16.21
CA MET A 165 -16.08 -7.85 -16.67
C MET A 165 -17.31 -6.95 -16.59
N ARG A 166 -17.38 -6.04 -15.60
CA ARG A 166 -18.61 -5.30 -15.25
C ARG A 166 -18.60 -3.84 -15.65
N LEU A 167 -17.41 -3.23 -15.83
CA LEU A 167 -17.29 -1.82 -16.16
C LEU A 167 -17.14 -1.60 -17.66
N THR A 168 -18.01 -0.76 -18.19
CA THR A 168 -17.87 -0.21 -19.55
C THR A 168 -16.62 0.68 -19.64
N ALA A 169 -16.12 0.88 -20.87
CA ALA A 169 -15.01 1.80 -21.12
C ALA A 169 -15.30 3.22 -20.62
N GLU A 170 -16.55 3.69 -20.76
CA GLU A 170 -16.93 5.03 -20.27
C GLU A 170 -16.94 5.13 -18.75
N GLN A 171 -17.42 4.10 -18.04
CA GLN A 171 -17.34 4.04 -16.59
C GLN A 171 -15.87 4.04 -16.12
N ARG A 172 -15.00 3.23 -16.75
CA ARG A 172 -13.56 3.21 -16.44
C ARG A 172 -12.91 4.58 -16.65
N ARG A 173 -13.25 5.30 -17.73
CA ARG A 173 -12.76 6.68 -17.96
C ARG A 173 -13.21 7.65 -16.87
N ARG A 174 -14.46 7.55 -16.40
CA ARG A 174 -14.98 8.40 -15.32
C ARG A 174 -14.32 8.10 -13.98
N ILE A 175 -14.05 6.83 -13.70
CA ILE A 175 -13.34 6.39 -12.49
C ILE A 175 -11.91 6.91 -12.50
N SER A 176 -11.19 6.71 -13.61
CA SER A 176 -9.82 7.20 -13.78
C SER A 176 -9.68 8.68 -13.53
N ARG A 177 -10.56 9.52 -14.10
CA ARG A 177 -10.52 10.97 -13.84
C ARG A 177 -10.62 11.32 -12.36
N ARG A 178 -11.52 10.67 -11.62
CA ARG A 178 -11.67 10.90 -10.17
C ARG A 178 -10.49 10.35 -9.38
N MET A 179 -9.91 9.22 -9.78
CA MET A 179 -8.72 8.66 -9.13
C MET A 179 -7.51 9.61 -9.23
N LEU A 180 -7.38 10.34 -10.34
CA LEU A 180 -6.30 11.32 -10.56
C LEU A 180 -6.49 12.61 -9.75
N GLU A 181 -7.66 12.83 -9.16
CA GLU A 181 -7.97 13.99 -8.31
C GLU A 181 -7.73 13.71 -6.81
N VAL A 182 -7.41 12.46 -6.44
CA VAL A 182 -7.04 12.01 -5.09
C VAL A 182 -5.54 12.17 -4.88
#